data_AF-A0A1T4ZA57-F1
#
_entry.id   AF-A0A1T4ZA57-F1
#
_cell.length_a   1.000
_cell.length_b   1.000
_cell.length_c   1.000
_cell.angle_alpha   90.00
_cell.angle_beta   90.00
_cell.angle_gamma   90.00
#
_symmetry.space_group_name_H-M   'P 1'
#
loop_
_entity.id
_entity.type
_entity.pdbx_description
1 polymer ?
#
loop_
_entity_poly.entity_id
_entity_poly.type
_entity_poly.pdbx_seq_one_letter_code
_entity_poly.pdbx_strand_id
1 'polypeptide(L)'
;MPGVSIEGTMIPANPYDARQMVDYLGENLPEAKALIWTLNLELTPIYAIEPVGGFSRDVYEVLQSLLDGQIQEENNPEFVQRVSIPGVLTGRSVKLFSGQVVPVIEINNTRGLYGWKVNTLVSAAIESVQAEAGDAQEDAIRRTLSSFLNRIYYDLRNLGTTSQDRALNFASTNAFQAAQTFAQAVGAGYELDSITVEKSPFCRLDSDCWDVKLKFFDPENSRRAKKIYRFTIDVSDTIPVTLGEVRSWSSAY
;
A
#
# COMPACT_ATOMS: atom_id res chain seq x y z
N MET A 1 -20.03 8.31 21.70
CA MET A 1 -18.99 9.35 21.56
C MET A 1 -19.34 10.61 22.35
N PRO A 2 -18.55 10.97 23.37
CA PRO A 2 -18.67 12.23 24.12
C PRO A 2 -17.99 13.40 23.38
N GLY A 3 -18.25 14.64 23.80
CA GLY A 3 -17.47 15.80 23.35
C GLY A 3 -16.07 15.82 23.98
N VAL A 4 -15.13 16.52 23.35
CA VAL A 4 -13.71 16.55 23.76
C VAL A 4 -13.33 17.96 24.20
N SER A 5 -12.51 18.07 25.26
CA SER A 5 -11.97 19.36 25.73
C SER A 5 -10.54 19.53 25.22
N ILE A 6 -10.29 20.53 24.38
CA ILE A 6 -8.95 20.88 23.88
C ILE A 6 -8.59 22.27 24.41
N GLU A 7 -7.53 22.37 25.19
CA GLU A 7 -7.03 23.64 25.75
C GLU A 7 -8.10 24.49 26.45
N GLY A 8 -9.06 23.83 27.13
CA GLY A 8 -10.17 24.48 27.83
C GLY A 8 -11.36 24.87 26.94
N THR A 9 -11.31 24.58 25.64
CA THR A 9 -12.44 24.73 24.70
C THR A 9 -13.17 23.41 24.55
N MET A 10 -14.48 23.41 24.85
CA MET A 10 -15.34 22.24 24.64
C MET A 10 -15.73 22.12 23.17
N ILE A 11 -15.27 21.06 22.52
CA ILE A 11 -15.66 20.69 21.17
C ILE A 11 -16.82 19.69 21.28
N PRO A 12 -17.97 19.95 20.64
CA PRO A 12 -19.10 19.03 20.68
C PRO A 12 -18.74 17.70 20.00
N ALA A 13 -19.39 16.62 20.43
CA ALA A 13 -19.26 15.31 19.81
C ALA A 13 -19.66 15.38 18.33
N ASN A 14 -18.74 15.00 17.44
CA ASN A 14 -18.98 14.97 16.01
C ASN A 14 -18.51 13.63 15.40
N PRO A 15 -19.43 12.69 15.11
CA PRO A 15 -19.07 11.40 14.53
C PRO A 15 -18.55 11.49 13.09
N TYR A 16 -18.64 12.68 12.45
CA TYR A 16 -18.06 12.95 11.13
C TYR A 16 -16.66 13.55 11.20
N ASP A 17 -16.16 13.93 12.38
CA ASP A 17 -14.74 14.26 12.57
C ASP A 17 -13.98 12.95 12.80
N ALA A 18 -13.16 12.56 11.83
CA ALA A 18 -12.41 11.31 11.88
C ALA A 18 -11.47 11.23 13.10
N ARG A 19 -10.96 12.37 13.60
CA ARG A 19 -10.11 12.42 14.79
C ARG A 19 -10.88 11.97 16.03
N GLN A 20 -12.05 12.57 16.26
CA GLN A 20 -12.92 12.17 17.37
C GLN A 20 -13.38 10.71 17.25
N MET A 21 -13.63 10.23 16.03
CA MET A 21 -13.99 8.84 15.78
C MET A 21 -12.87 7.87 16.14
N VAL A 22 -11.65 8.14 15.67
CA VAL A 22 -10.49 7.29 15.94
C VAL A 22 -10.18 7.24 17.44
N ASP A 23 -10.16 8.39 18.12
CA ASP A 23 -9.92 8.47 19.56
C ASP A 23 -10.95 7.63 20.33
N TYR A 24 -12.22 7.82 20.00
CA TYR A 24 -13.31 7.10 20.63
C TYR A 24 -13.24 5.58 20.41
N LEU A 25 -12.93 5.14 19.19
CA LEU A 25 -12.78 3.72 18.86
C LEU A 25 -11.52 3.11 19.49
N GLY A 26 -10.46 3.89 19.72
CA GLY A 26 -9.28 3.45 20.45
C GLY A 26 -9.59 3.05 21.88
N GLU A 27 -10.50 3.79 22.53
CA GLU A 27 -10.98 3.48 23.89
C GLU A 27 -12.13 2.47 23.90
N ASN A 28 -12.93 2.40 22.83
CA ASN A 28 -14.19 1.65 22.75
C ASN A 28 -14.23 0.73 21.52
N LEU A 29 -13.17 -0.04 21.28
CA LEU A 29 -13.02 -0.90 20.10
C LEU A 29 -14.25 -1.79 19.77
N PRO A 30 -15.01 -2.35 20.74
CA PRO A 30 -16.21 -3.12 20.42
C PRO A 30 -17.27 -2.38 19.62
N GLU A 31 -17.27 -1.04 19.61
CA GLU A 31 -18.17 -0.23 18.80
C GLU A 31 -17.76 -0.13 17.33
N ALA A 32 -16.52 -0.49 16.98
CA ALA A 32 -16.05 -0.53 15.60
C ALA A 32 -16.91 -1.45 14.72
N LYS A 33 -17.50 -2.51 15.29
CA LYS A 33 -18.39 -3.44 14.58
C LYS A 33 -19.74 -2.83 14.17
N ALA A 34 -20.12 -1.69 14.76
CA ALA A 34 -21.36 -1.00 14.44
C ALA A 34 -21.22 -0.09 13.20
N LEU A 35 -20.00 0.09 12.70
CA LEU A 35 -19.69 0.91 11.55
C LEU A 35 -19.49 0.06 10.29
N ILE A 36 -19.83 0.63 9.13
CA ILE A 36 -19.42 0.08 7.85
C ILE A 36 -18.02 0.63 7.56
N TRP A 37 -17.01 -0.23 7.68
CA TRP A 37 -15.64 0.10 7.28
C TRP A 37 -15.55 0.05 5.76
N THR A 38 -14.95 1.06 5.15
CA THR A 38 -14.86 1.14 3.69
C THR A 38 -13.40 1.16 3.25
N LEU A 39 -13.09 0.36 2.23
CA LEU A 39 -11.87 0.52 1.46
C LEU A 39 -12.18 1.48 0.32
N ASN A 40 -11.53 2.63 0.35
CA ASN A 40 -11.68 3.65 -0.67
C ASN A 40 -10.47 3.61 -1.60
N LEU A 41 -10.74 3.64 -2.90
CA LEU A 41 -9.71 3.98 -3.87
C LEU A 41 -9.91 5.44 -4.24
N GLU A 42 -8.94 6.28 -3.83
CA GLU A 42 -9.12 7.72 -3.77
C GLU A 42 -10.37 8.08 -2.94
N LEU A 43 -11.26 8.91 -3.48
CA LEU A 43 -12.50 9.32 -2.82
C LEU A 43 -13.68 8.38 -3.10
N THR A 44 -13.45 7.23 -3.74
CA THR A 44 -14.51 6.31 -4.15
C THR A 44 -14.49 5.04 -3.30
N PRO A 45 -15.57 4.75 -2.55
CA PRO A 45 -15.73 3.47 -1.88
C PRO A 45 -15.82 2.33 -2.91
N ILE A 46 -14.91 1.37 -2.82
CA ILE A 46 -14.87 0.20 -3.71
C ILE A 46 -15.27 -1.09 -3.00
N TYR A 47 -15.05 -1.19 -1.68
CA TYR A 47 -15.46 -2.33 -0.86
C TYR A 47 -15.92 -1.88 0.53
N ALA A 48 -16.84 -2.65 1.10
CA ALA A 48 -17.05 -2.67 2.54
C ALA A 48 -16.21 -3.80 3.15
N ILE A 49 -15.54 -3.51 4.26
CA ILE A 49 -14.67 -4.43 4.97
C ILE A 49 -15.45 -5.03 6.14
N GLU A 50 -15.49 -6.37 6.20
CA GLU A 50 -16.11 -7.08 7.31
C GLU A 50 -15.12 -8.07 7.95
N PRO A 51 -14.59 -7.72 9.13
CA PRO A 51 -13.82 -8.66 9.95
C PRO A 51 -14.70 -9.82 10.45
N VAL A 52 -14.25 -11.05 10.21
CA VAL A 52 -14.96 -12.29 10.60
C VAL A 52 -14.06 -13.27 11.33
N GLY A 53 -14.66 -14.26 11.99
CA GLY A 53 -13.94 -15.32 12.69
C GLY A 53 -13.31 -14.88 14.02
N GLY A 54 -12.43 -15.74 14.57
CA GLY A 54 -11.87 -15.55 15.91
C GLY A 54 -10.92 -14.36 16.07
N PHE A 55 -10.36 -13.86 14.96
CA PHE A 55 -9.43 -12.72 14.95
C PHE A 55 -10.12 -11.40 14.58
N SER A 56 -11.46 -11.35 14.55
CA SER A 56 -12.18 -10.14 14.09
C SER A 56 -11.84 -8.90 14.93
N ARG A 57 -11.63 -9.06 16.24
CA ARG A 57 -11.21 -7.98 17.13
C ARG A 57 -9.87 -7.39 16.72
N ASP A 58 -8.88 -8.24 16.45
CA ASP A 58 -7.52 -7.81 16.08
C ASP A 58 -7.53 -7.11 14.72
N VAL A 59 -8.39 -7.56 13.80
CA VAL A 59 -8.58 -6.87 12.51
C VAL A 59 -9.19 -5.49 12.72
N TYR A 60 -10.22 -5.34 13.57
CA TYR A 60 -10.76 -4.00 13.90
C TYR A 60 -9.73 -3.09 14.54
N GLU A 61 -8.85 -3.63 15.40
CA GLU A 61 -7.74 -2.87 16.00
C GLU A 61 -6.78 -2.36 14.92
N VAL A 62 -6.41 -3.21 13.95
CA VAL A 62 -5.59 -2.80 12.81
C VAL A 62 -6.30 -1.75 11.96
N LEU A 63 -7.60 -1.92 11.65
CA LEU A 63 -8.36 -0.94 10.87
C LEU A 63 -8.44 0.43 11.57
N GLN A 64 -8.63 0.43 12.89
CA GLN A 64 -8.62 1.66 13.70
C GLN A 64 -7.23 2.32 13.66
N SER A 65 -6.15 1.55 13.83
CA SER A 65 -4.78 2.06 13.75
C SER A 65 -4.42 2.59 12.36
N LEU A 66 -4.90 1.95 11.29
CA LEU A 66 -4.73 2.45 9.92
C LEU A 66 -5.46 3.78 9.73
N LEU A 67 -6.70 3.90 10.21
CA LEU A 67 -7.46 5.15 10.14
C LEU A 67 -6.79 6.26 10.97
N ASP A 68 -6.28 5.93 12.16
CA ASP A 68 -5.49 6.86 12.99
C ASP A 68 -4.26 7.38 12.25
N GLY A 69 -3.50 6.48 11.63
CA GLY A 69 -2.36 6.87 10.80
C GLY A 69 -2.74 7.75 9.62
N GLN A 70 -3.91 7.56 9.01
CA GLN A 70 -4.37 8.33 7.85
C GLN A 70 -4.81 9.77 8.19
N ILE A 71 -5.20 10.05 9.43
CA ILE A 71 -5.63 11.38 9.87
C ILE A 71 -4.49 12.25 10.42
N GLN A 72 -3.29 11.67 10.58
CA GLN A 72 -2.11 12.42 10.97
C GLN A 72 -1.71 13.43 9.89
N GLU A 73 -0.99 14.47 10.29
CA GLU A 73 -0.42 15.45 9.36
C GLU A 73 0.60 14.78 8.41
N GLU A 74 0.74 15.30 7.18
CA GLU A 74 1.60 14.67 6.17
C GLU A 74 3.07 14.56 6.57
N ASN A 75 3.55 15.45 7.44
CA ASN A 75 4.91 15.48 7.97
C ASN A 75 5.10 14.57 9.20
N ASN A 76 4.03 14.00 9.74
CA ASN A 76 4.08 13.14 10.92
C ASN A 76 4.69 11.77 10.54
N PRO A 77 5.65 11.23 11.30
CA PRO A 77 6.22 9.90 11.04
C PRO A 77 5.19 8.77 11.10
N GLU A 78 4.06 8.98 11.78
CA GLU A 78 2.97 8.01 11.86
C GLU A 78 1.97 8.11 10.69
N PHE A 79 2.17 9.04 9.75
CA PHE A 79 1.26 9.25 8.64
C PHE A 79 1.21 8.08 7.66
N VAL A 80 0.07 7.39 7.65
CA VAL A 80 -0.21 6.27 6.74
C VAL A 80 -0.82 6.82 5.46
N GLN A 81 -0.12 6.62 4.34
CA GLN A 81 -0.54 7.10 3.03
C GLN A 81 -1.10 6.01 2.13
N ARG A 82 -0.70 4.76 2.34
CA ARG A 82 -1.10 3.61 1.51
C ARG A 82 -1.47 2.46 2.40
N VAL A 83 -2.45 1.68 1.97
CA VAL A 83 -2.88 0.48 2.69
C VAL A 83 -2.95 -0.72 1.74
N SER A 84 -2.73 -1.92 2.30
CA SER A 84 -2.96 -3.20 1.64
C SER A 84 -3.96 -3.98 2.48
N ILE A 85 -5.05 -4.44 1.86
CA ILE A 85 -6.15 -5.12 2.56
C ILE A 85 -6.54 -6.39 1.78
N PRO A 86 -5.95 -7.57 2.09
CA PRO A 86 -6.40 -8.83 1.53
C PRO A 86 -7.75 -9.24 2.13
N GLY A 87 -8.68 -9.66 1.29
CA GLY A 87 -10.01 -10.10 1.71
C GLY A 87 -10.67 -10.99 0.68
N VAL A 88 -11.71 -11.71 1.11
CA VAL A 88 -12.46 -12.65 0.27
C VAL A 88 -13.81 -12.06 -0.10
N LEU A 89 -14.13 -12.04 -1.39
CA LEU A 89 -15.45 -11.66 -1.87
C LEU A 89 -16.48 -12.73 -1.51
N THR A 90 -17.56 -12.31 -0.88
CA THR A 90 -18.63 -13.21 -0.41
C THR A 90 -19.85 -13.26 -1.32
N GLY A 91 -19.89 -12.37 -2.32
CA GLY A 91 -21.10 -12.08 -3.12
C GLY A 91 -22.12 -11.22 -2.38
N ARG A 92 -21.91 -10.90 -1.10
CA ARG A 92 -22.75 -9.95 -0.36
C ARG A 92 -22.38 -8.52 -0.73
N SER A 93 -23.35 -7.62 -0.55
CA SER A 93 -23.18 -6.18 -0.71
C SER A 93 -23.88 -5.45 0.42
N VAL A 94 -23.45 -4.21 0.66
CA VAL A 94 -24.06 -3.32 1.65
C VAL A 94 -24.35 -1.97 1.01
N LYS A 95 -25.47 -1.36 1.40
CA LYS A 95 -25.85 -0.01 0.99
C LYS A 95 -25.24 0.99 1.97
N LEU A 96 -24.39 1.88 1.48
CA LEU A 96 -23.80 2.97 2.24
C LEU A 96 -24.84 4.06 2.53
N PHE A 97 -24.51 4.96 3.46
CA PHE A 97 -25.37 6.11 3.77
C PHE A 97 -25.66 6.99 2.54
N SER A 98 -24.70 7.12 1.62
CA SER A 98 -24.86 7.82 0.34
C SER A 98 -25.87 7.17 -0.61
N GLY A 99 -26.29 5.93 -0.33
CA GLY A 99 -27.12 5.11 -1.21
C GLY A 99 -26.33 4.24 -2.19
N GLN A 100 -25.02 4.44 -2.33
CA GLN A 100 -24.13 3.58 -3.10
C GLN A 100 -24.15 2.16 -2.53
N VAL A 101 -24.22 1.14 -3.40
CA VAL A 101 -24.11 -0.27 -3.01
C VAL A 101 -22.71 -0.75 -3.38
N VAL A 102 -21.98 -1.28 -2.39
CA VAL A 102 -20.62 -1.79 -2.57
C VAL A 102 -20.53 -3.25 -2.14
N PRO A 103 -19.68 -4.06 -2.80
CA PRO A 103 -19.44 -5.44 -2.40
C PRO A 103 -18.73 -5.53 -1.03
N VAL A 104 -19.01 -6.60 -0.29
CA VAL A 104 -18.39 -6.88 1.02
C VAL A 104 -17.22 -7.85 0.82
N ILE A 105 -16.06 -7.47 1.36
CA ILE A 105 -14.91 -8.36 1.53
C ILE A 105 -14.80 -8.81 2.99
N GLU A 106 -14.63 -10.12 3.18
CA GLU A 106 -14.38 -10.70 4.50
C GLU A 106 -12.89 -10.77 4.79
N ILE A 107 -12.51 -10.39 6.01
CA ILE A 107 -11.13 -10.48 6.50
C ILE A 107 -11.13 -11.36 7.74
N ASN A 108 -10.37 -12.45 7.69
CA ASN A 108 -10.37 -13.46 8.75
C ASN A 108 -9.15 -13.40 9.69
N ASN A 109 -8.12 -12.62 9.34
CA ASN A 109 -6.90 -12.45 10.14
C ASN A 109 -6.15 -11.17 9.74
N THR A 110 -5.14 -10.79 10.51
CA THR A 110 -4.39 -9.54 10.33
C THR A 110 -3.25 -9.61 9.32
N ARG A 111 -2.90 -10.80 8.80
CA ARG A 111 -1.75 -10.97 7.90
C ARG A 111 -2.03 -10.32 6.55
N GLY A 112 -1.05 -9.58 6.04
CA GLY A 112 -1.14 -8.83 4.80
C GLY A 112 -1.89 -7.50 4.90
N LEU A 113 -2.45 -7.18 6.08
CA LEU A 113 -2.88 -5.82 6.41
C LEU A 113 -1.65 -4.96 6.67
N TYR A 114 -1.36 -4.04 5.76
CA TYR A 114 -0.23 -3.13 5.88
C TYR A 114 -0.67 -1.69 5.72
N GLY A 115 -0.02 -0.79 6.47
CA GLY A 115 -0.09 0.66 6.31
C GLY A 115 1.31 1.20 6.05
N TRP A 116 1.52 1.85 4.90
CA TRP A 116 2.81 2.39 4.51
C TRP A 116 2.91 3.88 4.76
N LYS A 117 3.99 4.24 5.45
CA LYS A 117 4.45 5.60 5.71
C LYS A 117 5.50 5.96 4.67
N VAL A 118 5.08 6.56 3.55
CA VAL A 118 5.98 6.81 2.39
C VAL A 118 7.21 7.62 2.81
N ASN A 119 7.04 8.63 3.66
CA ASN A 119 8.16 9.43 4.17
C ASN A 119 9.21 8.59 4.90
N THR A 120 8.77 7.67 5.75
CA THR A 120 9.64 6.76 6.51
C THR A 120 10.35 5.77 5.58
N LEU A 121 9.65 5.24 4.58
CA LEU A 121 10.24 4.35 3.57
C LEU A 121 11.32 5.06 2.74
N VAL A 122 11.06 6.31 2.35
CA VAL A 122 12.02 7.12 1.59
C VAL A 122 13.25 7.43 2.43
N SER A 123 13.09 7.83 3.69
CA SER A 123 14.22 8.09 4.59
C SER A 123 15.05 6.83 4.84
N ALA A 124 14.43 5.69 5.13
CA ALA A 124 15.14 4.41 5.32
C ALA A 124 15.88 3.93 4.06
N ALA A 125 15.33 4.22 2.87
CA ALA A 125 15.98 3.91 1.61
C ALA A 125 17.18 4.81 1.34
N ILE A 126 17.09 6.11 1.65
CA ILE A 126 18.22 7.06 1.56
C ILE A 126 19.37 6.63 2.48
N GLU A 127 19.07 6.29 3.74
CA GLU A 127 20.05 5.80 4.72
C GLU A 127 20.80 4.56 4.21
N SER A 128 20.15 3.69 3.44
CA SER A 128 20.80 2.50 2.86
C SER A 128 21.81 2.82 1.73
N VAL A 129 21.77 4.02 1.16
CA VAL A 129 22.63 4.49 0.05
C VAL A 129 23.66 5.52 0.53
N GLN A 130 23.64 5.93 1.81
CA GLN A 130 24.46 6.99 2.43
C GLN A 130 25.98 6.78 2.42
N ALA A 131 26.51 5.75 1.76
CA ALA A 131 27.95 5.52 1.75
C ALA A 131 28.75 6.66 1.06
N GLU A 132 28.18 7.45 0.14
CA GLU A 132 28.97 8.38 -0.69
C GLU A 132 28.28 9.69 -1.17
N ALA A 133 27.08 10.05 -0.70
CA ALA A 133 26.32 11.19 -1.24
C ALA A 133 26.38 12.46 -0.37
N GLY A 134 26.54 13.65 -0.98
CA GLY A 134 26.39 14.95 -0.31
C GLY A 134 24.93 15.44 -0.27
N ASP A 135 24.63 16.45 0.56
CA ASP A 135 23.25 16.93 0.83
C ASP A 135 22.38 17.18 -0.43
N ALA A 136 22.94 17.79 -1.47
CA ALA A 136 22.21 18.06 -2.72
C ALA A 136 21.81 16.79 -3.50
N GLN A 137 22.59 15.72 -3.35
CA GLN A 137 22.31 14.41 -3.96
C GLN A 137 21.26 13.65 -3.15
N GLU A 138 21.21 13.84 -1.83
CA GLU A 138 20.15 13.30 -0.98
C GLU A 138 18.77 13.85 -1.40
N ASP A 139 18.65 15.17 -1.58
CA ASP A 139 17.40 15.79 -2.00
C ASP A 139 16.94 15.34 -3.40
N ALA A 140 17.88 15.04 -4.29
CA ALA A 140 17.58 14.47 -5.59
C ALA A 140 17.04 13.03 -5.46
N ILE A 141 17.73 12.18 -4.70
CA ILE A 141 17.32 10.79 -4.45
C ILE A 141 15.95 10.75 -3.77
N ARG A 142 15.71 11.61 -2.76
CA ARG A 142 14.43 11.75 -2.06
C ARG A 142 13.29 12.03 -3.02
N ARG A 143 13.47 13.01 -3.92
CA ARG A 143 12.46 13.38 -4.93
C ARG A 143 12.21 12.24 -5.92
N THR A 144 13.26 11.63 -6.46
CA THR A 144 13.11 10.55 -7.45
C THR A 144 12.47 9.31 -6.84
N LEU A 145 12.84 8.93 -5.61
CA LEU A 145 12.24 7.79 -4.93
C LEU A 145 10.78 8.05 -4.55
N SER A 146 10.45 9.26 -4.08
CA SER A 146 9.06 9.66 -3.82
C SER A 146 8.22 9.64 -5.10
N SER A 147 8.77 10.13 -6.21
CA SER A 147 8.12 10.08 -7.53
C SER A 147 7.90 8.64 -7.99
N PHE A 148 8.89 7.77 -7.82
CA PHE A 148 8.80 6.34 -8.14
C PHE A 148 7.69 5.64 -7.35
N LEU A 149 7.67 5.79 -6.02
CA LEU A 149 6.66 5.16 -5.16
C LEU A 149 5.24 5.68 -5.45
N ASN A 150 5.11 6.98 -5.74
CA ASN A 150 3.84 7.55 -6.19
C ASN A 150 3.41 6.98 -7.53
N ARG A 151 4.30 6.94 -8.51
CA ARG A 151 4.00 6.42 -9.85
C ARG A 151 3.61 4.95 -9.81
N ILE A 152 4.30 4.12 -9.02
CA ILE A 152 3.89 2.73 -8.80
C ILE A 152 2.45 2.64 -8.32
N TYR A 153 2.06 3.45 -7.34
CA TYR A 153 0.69 3.45 -6.86
C TYR A 153 -0.31 3.84 -7.96
N TYR A 154 -0.08 4.95 -8.65
CA TYR A 154 -1.01 5.46 -9.66
C TYR A 154 -1.11 4.57 -10.91
N ASP A 155 0.01 3.98 -11.33
CA ASP A 155 0.06 3.11 -12.51
C ASP A 155 -0.55 1.73 -12.24
N LEU A 156 -0.49 1.23 -11.00
CA LEU A 156 -0.89 -0.15 -10.68
C LEU A 156 -2.23 -0.26 -9.95
N ARG A 157 -2.75 0.81 -9.34
CA ARG A 157 -4.00 0.74 -8.57
C ARG A 157 -5.17 0.26 -9.44
N ASN A 158 -5.90 -0.71 -8.91
CA ASN A 158 -7.08 -1.28 -9.57
C ASN A 158 -7.99 -1.93 -8.51
N LEU A 159 -9.10 -2.54 -8.95
CA LEU A 159 -10.09 -3.14 -8.05
C LEU A 159 -9.60 -4.42 -7.33
N GLY A 160 -8.51 -5.04 -7.76
CA GLY A 160 -7.93 -6.22 -7.10
C GLY A 160 -8.76 -7.50 -7.25
N THR A 161 -9.67 -7.58 -8.22
CA THR A 161 -10.58 -8.73 -8.36
C THR A 161 -9.99 -9.86 -9.20
N THR A 162 -9.38 -9.53 -10.34
CA THR A 162 -8.77 -10.54 -11.21
C THR A 162 -7.39 -10.95 -10.68
N SER A 163 -6.88 -12.11 -11.09
CA SER A 163 -5.53 -12.53 -10.68
C SER A 163 -4.44 -11.54 -11.10
N GLN A 164 -4.56 -10.98 -12.31
CA GLN A 164 -3.64 -9.95 -12.80
C GLN A 164 -3.70 -8.67 -11.96
N ASP A 165 -4.92 -8.23 -11.64
CA ASP A 165 -5.18 -7.08 -10.77
C ASP A 165 -4.58 -7.27 -9.38
N ARG A 166 -4.77 -8.44 -8.78
CA ARG A 166 -4.14 -8.83 -7.50
C ARG A 166 -2.62 -8.79 -7.60
N ALA A 167 -2.05 -9.29 -8.69
CA ALA A 167 -0.60 -9.28 -8.90
C ALA A 167 -0.06 -7.84 -9.03
N LEU A 168 -0.78 -6.96 -9.74
CA LEU A 168 -0.44 -5.53 -9.86
C LEU A 168 -0.52 -4.81 -8.51
N ASN A 169 -1.59 -5.02 -7.74
CA ASN A 169 -1.75 -4.42 -6.42
C ASN A 169 -0.67 -4.94 -5.45
N PHE A 170 -0.40 -6.24 -5.45
CA PHE A 170 0.65 -6.82 -4.60
C PHE A 170 2.06 -6.41 -5.04
N ALA A 171 2.28 -6.18 -6.34
CA ALA A 171 3.54 -5.62 -6.84
C ALA A 171 3.84 -4.25 -6.22
N SER A 172 2.81 -3.43 -5.98
CA SER A 172 2.96 -2.17 -5.27
C SER A 172 3.43 -2.41 -3.83
N THR A 173 2.78 -3.33 -3.10
CA THR A 173 3.19 -3.73 -1.75
C THR A 173 4.63 -4.23 -1.72
N ASN A 174 5.01 -5.10 -2.66
CA ASN A 174 6.36 -5.62 -2.77
C ASN A 174 7.38 -4.51 -3.09
N ALA A 175 7.00 -3.52 -3.90
CA ALA A 175 7.86 -2.39 -4.20
C ALA A 175 8.10 -1.48 -2.98
N PHE A 176 7.08 -1.25 -2.15
CA PHE A 176 7.24 -0.55 -0.87
C PHE A 176 8.16 -1.33 0.09
N GLN A 177 8.00 -2.65 0.16
CA GLN A 177 8.84 -3.52 0.98
C GLN A 177 10.29 -3.60 0.48
N ALA A 178 10.49 -3.58 -0.84
CA ALA A 178 11.80 -3.66 -1.47
C ALA A 178 12.36 -2.27 -1.86
N ALA A 179 11.89 -1.18 -1.25
CA ALA A 179 12.30 0.19 -1.59
C ALA A 179 13.83 0.36 -1.57
N GLN A 180 14.52 -0.26 -0.60
CA GLN A 180 15.99 -0.24 -0.49
C GLN A 180 16.69 -0.88 -1.71
N THR A 181 16.11 -1.93 -2.30
CA THR A 181 16.66 -2.56 -3.52
C THR A 181 16.64 -1.60 -4.71
N PHE A 182 15.62 -0.75 -4.80
CA PHE A 182 15.50 0.24 -5.88
C PHE A 182 16.26 1.54 -5.60
N ALA A 183 16.53 1.84 -4.32
CA ALA A 183 17.31 3.00 -3.92
C ALA A 183 18.69 3.06 -4.59
N GLN A 184 19.32 1.89 -4.81
CA GLN A 184 20.59 1.82 -5.55
C GLN A 184 20.45 2.22 -7.03
N ALA A 185 19.37 1.82 -7.71
CA ALA A 185 19.13 2.22 -9.10
C ALA A 185 18.86 3.72 -9.20
N VAL A 186 18.01 4.23 -8.30
CA VAL A 186 17.69 5.65 -8.21
C VAL A 186 18.95 6.48 -7.89
N GLY A 187 19.76 6.05 -6.93
CA GLY A 187 21.04 6.68 -6.58
C GLY A 187 22.06 6.68 -7.71
N ALA A 188 21.98 5.70 -8.62
CA ALA A 188 22.81 5.63 -9.82
C ALA A 188 22.26 6.47 -11.02
N GLY A 189 21.22 7.27 -10.79
CA GLY A 189 20.63 8.18 -11.78
C GLY A 189 19.56 7.54 -12.67
N TYR A 190 19.03 6.36 -12.32
CA TYR A 190 17.96 5.75 -13.10
C TYR A 190 16.57 6.20 -12.62
N GLU A 191 15.64 6.31 -13.56
CA GLU A 191 14.21 6.53 -13.33
C GLU A 191 13.38 5.37 -13.88
N LEU A 192 12.16 5.20 -13.37
CA LEU A 192 11.23 4.18 -13.83
C LEU A 192 10.76 4.48 -15.25
N ASP A 193 10.97 3.54 -16.18
CA ASP A 193 10.50 3.58 -17.56
C ASP A 193 9.08 3.01 -17.65
N SER A 194 8.94 1.73 -17.29
CA SER A 194 7.69 0.98 -17.43
C SER A 194 7.58 -0.14 -16.40
N ILE A 195 6.32 -0.51 -16.12
CA ILE A 195 5.95 -1.68 -15.31
C ILE A 195 5.19 -2.63 -16.22
N THR A 196 5.61 -3.89 -16.27
CA THR A 196 4.92 -4.92 -17.05
C THR A 196 4.64 -6.12 -16.18
N VAL A 197 3.46 -6.71 -16.36
CA VAL A 197 3.00 -7.88 -15.62
C VAL A 197 2.52 -8.92 -16.63
N GLU A 198 3.12 -10.10 -16.58
CA GLU A 198 2.82 -11.23 -17.47
C GLU A 198 2.65 -12.51 -16.66
N LYS A 199 1.87 -13.46 -17.18
CA LYS A 199 1.72 -14.75 -16.53
C LYS A 199 3.08 -15.46 -16.48
N SER A 200 3.48 -15.92 -15.30
CA SER A 200 4.76 -16.60 -15.15
C SER A 200 4.71 -17.99 -15.80
N PRO A 201 5.72 -18.38 -16.60
CA PRO A 201 5.84 -19.75 -17.08
C PRO A 201 6.32 -20.71 -15.98
N PHE A 202 6.74 -20.19 -14.82
CA PHE A 202 7.30 -20.94 -13.71
C PHE A 202 6.36 -20.89 -12.50
N CYS A 203 5.52 -21.92 -12.38
CA CYS A 203 4.59 -22.08 -11.27
C CYS A 203 4.43 -23.57 -10.92
N ARG A 204 4.02 -23.85 -9.69
CA ARG A 204 3.43 -25.16 -9.38
C ARG A 204 2.06 -25.26 -10.07
N LEU A 205 1.57 -26.48 -10.26
CA LEU A 205 0.33 -26.73 -11.00
C LEU A 205 -0.89 -25.96 -10.43
N ASP A 206 -0.95 -25.85 -9.10
CA ASP A 206 -2.06 -25.19 -8.39
C ASP A 206 -1.75 -23.72 -8.02
N SER A 207 -0.68 -23.15 -8.57
CA SER A 207 -0.28 -21.75 -8.32
C SER A 207 -0.81 -20.81 -9.39
N ASP A 208 -0.96 -19.55 -9.03
CA ASP A 208 -1.34 -18.48 -9.94
C ASP A 208 -0.27 -17.40 -9.93
N CYS A 209 0.86 -17.67 -10.60
CA CYS A 209 1.99 -16.76 -10.58
C CYS A 209 2.12 -15.84 -11.79
N TRP A 210 2.62 -14.65 -11.50
CA TRP A 210 2.78 -13.53 -12.41
C TRP A 210 4.19 -12.97 -12.25
N ASP A 211 4.89 -12.79 -13.37
CA ASP A 211 6.17 -12.12 -13.41
C ASP A 211 5.92 -10.61 -13.54
N VAL A 212 6.46 -9.84 -12.61
CA VAL A 212 6.44 -8.38 -12.63
C VAL A 212 7.83 -7.89 -13.00
N LYS A 213 7.92 -7.04 -14.02
CA LYS A 213 9.17 -6.43 -14.48
C LYS A 213 9.07 -4.92 -14.33
N LEU A 214 9.99 -4.37 -13.55
CA LEU A 214 10.24 -2.94 -13.42
C LEU A 214 11.45 -2.59 -14.30
N LYS A 215 11.23 -1.79 -15.34
CA LYS A 215 12.26 -1.35 -16.27
C LYS A 215 12.65 0.09 -15.92
N PHE A 216 13.94 0.33 -15.77
CA PHE A 216 14.52 1.62 -15.42
C PHE A 216 15.42 2.12 -16.55
N PHE A 217 15.44 3.42 -16.78
CA PHE A 217 16.25 4.09 -17.80
C PHE A 217 16.99 5.29 -17.21
N ASP A 218 18.04 5.73 -17.88
CA ASP A 218 18.78 6.94 -17.51
C ASP A 218 18.25 8.11 -18.36
N PRO A 219 17.62 9.13 -17.76
CA PRO A 219 17.04 10.25 -18.49
C PRO A 219 18.09 11.18 -19.09
N GLU A 220 19.29 11.26 -18.51
CA GLU A 220 20.38 12.11 -19.00
C GLU A 220 21.19 11.40 -20.09
N ASN A 221 21.25 10.08 -20.04
CA ASN A 221 21.99 9.27 -20.99
C ASN A 221 21.12 8.18 -21.62
N SER A 222 20.43 8.54 -22.70
CA SER A 222 19.76 7.59 -23.59
C SER A 222 20.72 6.59 -24.26
N ARG A 223 22.04 6.75 -24.10
CA ARG A 223 23.21 5.87 -24.40
C ARG A 223 23.53 4.78 -23.37
N ARG A 224 22.92 4.84 -22.18
CA ARG A 224 23.06 3.84 -21.12
C ARG A 224 22.02 2.71 -21.19
N ALA A 225 22.48 1.47 -20.98
CA ALA A 225 21.61 0.30 -20.96
C ALA A 225 20.54 0.40 -19.87
N LYS A 226 19.35 -0.11 -20.14
CA LYS A 226 18.23 -0.09 -19.20
C LYS A 226 18.42 -1.16 -18.14
N LYS A 227 18.03 -0.89 -16.90
CA LYS A 227 18.09 -1.87 -15.80
C LYS A 227 16.70 -2.49 -15.60
N ILE A 228 16.62 -3.82 -15.56
CA ILE A 228 15.37 -4.53 -15.34
C ILE A 228 15.46 -5.26 -14.01
N TYR A 229 14.41 -5.13 -13.20
CA TYR A 229 14.16 -5.92 -12.00
C TYR A 229 12.93 -6.79 -12.24
N ARG A 230 13.05 -8.10 -12.00
CA ARG A 230 11.95 -9.04 -12.11
C ARG A 230 11.77 -9.80 -10.80
N PHE A 231 10.53 -9.87 -10.35
CA PHE A 231 10.11 -10.77 -9.28
C PHE A 231 8.83 -11.48 -9.70
N THR A 232 8.61 -12.66 -9.13
CA THR A 232 7.43 -13.48 -9.41
C THR A 232 6.53 -13.45 -8.20
N ILE A 233 5.23 -13.23 -8.40
CA ILE A 233 4.22 -13.19 -7.33
C ILE A 233 3.25 -14.34 -7.57
N ASP A 234 2.97 -15.15 -6.56
CA ASP A 234 1.86 -16.10 -6.55
C ASP A 234 0.64 -15.46 -5.86
N VAL A 235 -0.46 -15.34 -6.59
CA VAL A 235 -1.74 -14.80 -6.11
C VAL A 235 -2.81 -15.87 -5.95
N SER A 236 -2.45 -17.16 -5.94
CA SER A 236 -3.41 -18.27 -5.78
C SER A 236 -4.19 -18.19 -4.46
N ASP A 237 -3.53 -17.69 -3.41
CA ASP A 237 -4.10 -17.56 -2.08
C ASP A 237 -4.58 -16.12 -1.78
N THR A 238 -5.32 -15.95 -0.68
CA THR A 238 -5.85 -14.64 -0.28
C THR A 238 -4.75 -13.65 0.06
N ILE A 239 -3.63 -14.14 0.61
CA ILE A 239 -2.43 -13.35 0.88
C ILE A 239 -1.40 -13.75 -0.17
N PRO A 240 -1.12 -12.90 -1.17
CA PRO A 240 -0.13 -13.22 -2.18
C PRO A 240 1.27 -13.34 -1.58
N VAL A 241 2.15 -14.07 -2.28
CA VAL A 241 3.53 -14.28 -1.87
C VAL A 241 4.51 -14.03 -3.00
N THR A 242 5.66 -13.44 -2.67
CA THR A 242 6.78 -13.31 -3.61
C THR A 242 7.55 -14.62 -3.67
N LEU A 243 7.83 -15.11 -4.88
CA LEU A 243 8.56 -16.34 -5.14
C LEU A 243 10.03 -16.05 -5.48
N GLY A 244 10.94 -16.60 -4.67
CA GLY A 244 12.38 -16.50 -4.89
C GLY A 244 12.93 -15.08 -4.68
N GLU A 245 14.13 -14.85 -5.20
CA GLU A 245 14.81 -13.56 -5.10
C GLU A 245 14.51 -12.66 -6.30
N VAL A 246 14.58 -11.34 -6.08
CA VAL A 246 14.51 -10.35 -7.15
C VAL A 246 15.67 -10.57 -8.11
N ARG A 247 15.36 -10.87 -9.37
CA ARG A 247 16.35 -10.99 -10.45
C ARG A 247 16.59 -9.63 -11.06
N SER A 248 17.84 -9.29 -11.36
CA SER A 248 18.16 -8.06 -12.09
C SER A 248 19.17 -8.29 -13.21
N TRP A 249 18.99 -7.58 -14.31
CA TRP A 249 19.92 -7.59 -15.44
C TRP A 249 19.83 -6.28 -16.22
N SER A 250 20.79 -6.07 -17.13
CA SER A 250 20.77 -4.94 -18.05
C SER A 250 20.25 -5.39 -19.41
N SER A 251 19.42 -4.56 -20.03
CA SER A 251 18.95 -4.77 -21.40
C SER A 251 19.46 -3.64 -22.29
N ALA A 252 19.86 -3.98 -23.51
CA ALA A 252 19.97 -2.99 -24.57
C ALA A 252 18.59 -2.35 -24.84
N TYR A 253 18.61 -1.18 -25.49
CA TYR A 253 17.45 -0.33 -25.77
C TYR A 253 16.13 -1.04 -26.03
#